data_AF-A0A9Q9LYE6-F1
#
_entry.id   AF-A0A9Q9LYE6-F1
#
_cell.length_a   1.000
_cell.length_b   1.000
_cell.length_c   1.000
_cell.angle_alpha   90.00
_cell.angle_beta   90.00
_cell.angle_gamma   90.00
#
_symmetry.space_group_name_H-M   'P 1'
#
loop_
_entity.id
_entity.type
_entity.pdbx_description
1 polymer ?
#
loop_
_entity_poly.entity_id
_entity_poly.type
_entity_poly.pdbx_seq_one_letter_code
_entity_poly.pdbx_strand_id
1 'polypeptide(L)' 'MSAKAKKANDPGVRLKTVKEVALEDNVSEKTVRRAISAGLLEVIRVGPGGRLLRIHPEAHAAYHRRCTWQA' A
#
# COMPACT_ATOMS: atom_id res chain seq x y z
N MET A 1 -5.80 7.04 21.40
CA MET A 1 -5.60 8.15 20.45
C MET A 1 -4.65 7.69 19.36
N SER A 2 -5.12 7.39 18.15
CA SER A 2 -4.23 7.10 17.02
C SER A 2 -4.79 7.81 15.80
N ALA A 3 -4.20 8.95 15.46
CA ALA A 3 -4.61 9.76 14.34
C ALA A 3 -4.35 8.98 13.04
N LYS A 4 -5.43 8.62 12.34
CA LYS A 4 -5.37 8.13 10.96
C LYS A 4 -4.86 9.29 10.11
N ALA A 5 -3.55 9.35 9.86
CA ALA A 5 -2.98 10.34 8.97
C ALA A 5 -3.40 10.01 7.54
N LYS A 6 -4.47 10.67 7.06
CA LYS A 6 -4.78 10.73 5.63
C LYS A 6 -3.64 11.48 4.95
N LYS A 7 -2.58 10.80 4.50
CA LYS A 7 -1.55 11.45 3.69
C LYS A 7 -2.12 11.75 2.31
N ALA A 8 -2.50 13.01 2.16
CA ALA A 8 -2.79 13.63 0.88
C ALA A 8 -1.52 13.62 0.02
N ASN A 9 -1.73 13.34 -1.26
CA ASN A 9 -0.80 13.34 -2.38
C ASN A 9 0.36 14.35 -2.24
N ASP A 10 1.45 13.93 -1.60
CA ASP A 10 2.66 14.73 -1.47
C ASP A 10 3.39 14.68 -2.83
N PRO A 11 3.56 15.80 -3.55
CA PRO A 11 4.06 15.80 -4.92
C PRO A 11 5.50 15.26 -5.05
N GLY A 12 6.24 15.13 -3.94
CA GLY A 12 7.58 14.54 -3.91
C GLY A 12 7.61 13.02 -3.66
N VAL A 13 6.49 12.39 -3.28
CA VAL A 13 6.49 10.97 -2.88
C VAL A 13 6.05 10.09 -4.05
N ARG A 14 7.00 9.34 -4.61
CA ARG A 14 6.72 8.35 -5.66
C ARG A 14 5.79 7.26 -5.13
N LEU A 15 4.55 7.27 -5.61
CA LEU A 15 3.56 6.23 -5.30
C LEU A 15 3.93 4.91 -5.98
N LYS A 16 3.97 3.84 -5.19
CA LYS A 16 4.29 2.50 -5.67
C LYS A 16 3.07 1.83 -6.29
N THR A 17 3.30 0.91 -7.19
CA THR A 17 2.30 0.01 -7.75
C THR A 17 2.22 -1.28 -6.94
N VAL A 18 1.13 -2.03 -7.14
CA VAL A 18 0.96 -3.38 -6.57
C VAL A 18 2.14 -4.29 -6.93
N LYS A 19 2.65 -4.18 -8.17
CA LYS A 19 3.77 -4.97 -8.67
C LYS A 19 5.09 -4.62 -7.97
N GLU A 20 5.39 -3.34 -7.78
CA GLU A 20 6.60 -2.91 -7.06
C GLU A 20 6.56 -3.39 -5.61
N VAL A 21 5.43 -3.25 -4.91
CA VAL A 21 5.26 -3.75 -3.53
C VAL A 21 5.40 -5.27 -3.46
N ALA A 22 4.82 -6.00 -4.41
CA ALA A 22 4.95 -7.45 -4.48
C ALA A 22 6.41 -7.92 -4.63
N LEU A 23 7.20 -7.21 -5.44
CA LEU A 23 8.63 -7.48 -5.62
C LEU A 23 9.43 -7.17 -4.35
N GLU A 24 9.14 -6.05 -3.68
CA GLU A 24 9.84 -5.68 -2.45
C GLU A 24 9.57 -6.65 -1.29
N ASP A 25 8.32 -7.08 -1.14
CA ASP A 25 7.92 -8.04 -0.09
C ASP A 25 8.21 -9.50 -0.48
N ASN A 26 8.73 -9.76 -1.69
CA ASN A 26 8.92 -11.09 -2.26
C ASN A 26 7.66 -11.97 -2.19
N VAL A 27 6.49 -11.37 -2.45
CA VAL A 27 5.19 -12.05 -2.45
C VAL A 27 4.50 -11.92 -3.81
N SER A 28 3.50 -12.76 -4.05
CA SER A 28 2.67 -12.63 -5.25
C SER A 28 1.80 -11.35 -5.21
N GLU A 29 1.51 -10.76 -6.37
CA GLU A 29 0.53 -9.66 -6.47
C GLU A 29 -0.83 -10.03 -5.89
N LYS A 30 -1.20 -11.31 -5.94
CA LYS A 30 -2.45 -11.83 -5.36
C LYS A 30 -2.47 -11.66 -3.85
N THR A 31 -1.33 -11.86 -3.18
CA THR A 31 -1.17 -11.63 -1.74
C THR A 31 -1.38 -10.15 -1.41
N VAL A 32 -0.75 -9.26 -2.18
CA VAL A 32 -0.92 -7.80 -2.00
C VAL A 32 -2.37 -7.38 -2.23
N ARG A 33 -3.03 -7.86 -3.30
CA ARG A 33 -4.45 -7.59 -3.57
C ARG A 33 -5.37 -8.10 -2.47
N ARG A 34 -5.05 -9.24 -1.84
CA ARG A 34 -5.78 -9.74 -0.67
C ARG A 34 -5.59 -8.83 0.54
N ALA A 35 -4.38 -8.35 0.82
CA ALA A 35 -4.12 -7.40 1.90
C ALA A 35 -4.89 -6.08 1.72
N ILE A 36 -4.98 -5.59 0.47
CA ILE A 36 -5.78 -4.42 0.12
C ILE A 36 -7.28 -4.69 0.36
N SER A 37 -7.77 -5.84 -0.11
CA SER A 37 -9.19 -6.22 0.05
C SER A 37 -9.58 -6.45 1.52
N ALA A 38 -8.63 -6.93 2.32
CA ALA A 38 -8.79 -7.08 3.77
C ALA A 38 -8.65 -5.75 4.55
N GLY A 39 -8.34 -4.65 3.87
CA GLY A 39 -8.16 -3.34 4.50
C GLY A 39 -6.88 -3.20 5.33
N LEU A 40 -5.93 -4.12 5.18
CA LEU A 40 -4.64 -4.10 5.88
C LEU A 40 -3.67 -3.11 5.25
N LEU A 41 -3.77 -2.92 3.94
CA LEU A 41 -2.93 -2.02 3.15
C LEU A 41 -3.75 -0.87 2.58
N GLU A 42 -3.38 0.36 2.95
CA GLU A 42 -4.04 1.57 2.46
C GLU A 42 -3.56 1.94 1.06
N VAL A 43 -4.52 2.22 0.17
CA VAL A 43 -4.26 2.48 -1.25
C VAL A 43 -5.07 3.66 -1.75
N ILE A 44 -4.45 4.41 -2.66
CA ILE A 44 -5.05 5.53 -3.38
C ILE A 44 -5.55 4.99 -4.71
N ARG A 45 -6.84 5.21 -5.00
CA ARG A 45 -7.43 4.91 -6.31
C ARG A 45 -7.27 6.13 -7.20
N VAL A 46 -6.60 5.97 -8.33
CA VAL A 46 -6.25 7.05 -9.26
C VAL A 46 -6.93 6.81 -10.62
N GLY A 47 -7.29 7.90 -11.31
CA GLY A 47 -7.80 7.90 -12.68
C GLY A 47 -9.34 7.81 -12.80
N PRO A 48 -9.88 8.11 -14.00
CA PRO A 48 -11.32 8.02 -14.27
C PRO A 48 -11.78 6.56 -14.09
N GLY A 49 -12.65 6.34 -13.11
CA GLY A 49 -13.15 5.01 -12.74
C GLY A 49 -12.36 4.27 -11.65
N GLY A 50 -11.32 4.87 -11.06
CA GLY A 50 -10.65 4.33 -9.86
C GLY A 50 -9.99 2.96 -10.02
N ARG A 51 -9.71 2.55 -11.27
CA ARG A 51 -9.12 1.24 -11.60
C ARG A 51 -7.63 1.15 -11.30
N LEU A 52 -6.92 2.29 -11.22
CA LEU A 52 -5.49 2.30 -10.89
C LEU A 52 -5.32 2.35 -9.38
N LEU A 53 -4.58 1.40 -8.84
CA LEU A 53 -4.22 1.36 -7.43
C LEU A 53 -2.79 1.88 -7.27
N ARG A 54 -2.63 2.84 -6.37
CA ARG A 54 -1.35 3.43 -5.98
C ARG A 54 -1.18 3.26 -4.48
N ILE A 55 0.00 2.84 -4.07
CA ILE A 55 0.32 2.51 -2.69
C ILE A 55 1.33 3.55 -2.20
N HIS A 56 1.04 4.19 -1.07
CA HIS A 56 1.99 5.10 -0.48
C HIS A 56 3.12 4.30 0.19
N PRO A 57 4.41 4.66 0.01
CA PRO A 57 5.51 3.90 0.59
C PRO A 57 5.44 3.81 2.12
N GLU A 58 4.93 4.85 2.79
CA GLU A 58 4.71 4.79 4.24
C GLU A 58 3.56 3.86 4.64
N ALA A 59 2.51 3.75 3.82
CA ALA A 59 1.41 2.82 4.09
C ALA A 59 1.91 1.37 3.96
N HIS A 60 2.78 1.12 3.00
CA HIS A 60 3.50 -0.15 2.86
C HIS A 60 4.44 -0.40 4.05
N ALA A 61 5.25 0.57 4.49
CA ALA A 61 6.08 0.43 5.68
C ALA A 61 5.28 0.21 6.97
N ALA A 62 4.11 0.84 7.11
CA ALA A 62 3.20 0.61 8.23
C ALA A 62 2.57 -0.80 8.16
N TYR A 63 2.19 -1.27 6.97
CA TYR A 63 1.74 -2.63 6.75
C TYR A 63 2.84 -3.64 7.09
N HIS A 64 4.07 -3.43 6.63
CA HIS A 64 5.22 -4.29 6.94
C HIS A 64 5.48 -4.39 8.45
N ARG A 65 5.47 -3.25 9.16
CA ARG A 65 5.59 -3.22 10.63
C ARG A 65 4.46 -3.95 11.35
N ARG A 66 3.22 -3.90 10.83
CA ARG A 66 2.06 -4.60 11.40
C ARG A 66 2.05 -6.08 11.10
N CYS A 67 2.53 -6.46 9.93
CA CYS A 67 2.53 -7.84 9.49
C CYS A 67 3.64 -8.64 10.14
N THR A 68 4.66 -8.00 10.75
CA THR A 68 5.82 -8.64 11.39
C THR A 68 6.03 -10.03 10.81
N TRP A 69 6.34 -10.10 9.51
CA TRP A 69 6.97 -11.28 8.93
C TRP A 69 8.40 -11.29 9.48
N GLN A 70 8.52 -11.38 10.81
CA GLN A 70 9.76 -11.69 11.50
C GLN A 70 9.99 -13.17 11.25
N ALA A 71 10.87 -13.46 10.29
CA ALA A 71 11.86 -14.49 10.51
C ALA A 71 13.06 -13.81 11.18
#